data_AF-A0A9W9QHB6-F1
#
_entry.id   AF-A0A9W9QHB6-F1
#
_cell.length_a   1.000
_cell.length_b   1.000
_cell.length_c   1.000
_cell.angle_alpha   90.00
_cell.angle_beta   90.00
_cell.angle_gamma   90.00
#
_symmetry.space_group_name_H-M   'P 1'
#
loop_
_entity.id
_entity.type
_entity.pdbx_description
1 polymer ?
#
loop_
_entity_poly.entity_id
_entity_poly.type
_entity_poly.pdbx_seq_one_letter_code
_entity_poly.pdbx_strand_id
1 'polypeptide(L)'
;MLCPRPAIPRLPPDILADVETIIGYQNSHNLLTSTTSIAPSVVLQQFAEHNPLRLSCWKGDITTLTHVTAIVNAANAQLEGCFRPEHRCIDNVIHSAAGPRLRDSCHSLIEAQGYVEPVGSAKVTPGFLLPAPWVLHTVGPQLNPGQKPQPQHKAQLASCYASCLDAAESLPALEDGSKVIAFCCISTGLFAFPSELAAEIAVDTVVSWHKEHPDTSITEIVFNTFLDKDWTLYQEKLTRLRNSTPEISNLSIHSSPRLSQSLHSSKSCQTLVQIPNDALTKARTWINEASNLIISAGAGLSASTGLDYTSTALFDKHFHTFTAKGLRRLYDVFGYNDWDSPGQKWGYYFLHLDMVRSWPASPVYDVLRGLADRFESKYFVRTTNADGFFLKNGFDANFISTPQGQYRLLQCYNKCRTDAVFPSDPLVNAALPFIDPVTQVLTDPTKIPHCLFCGGEVTICVRGGNYFNDEPFREQNLKWDRFLRSLDGEQKGQKAGSAKTVILELGVGLNTPGVLRWPNEDLVTESENQNFRLIRIGIGASGCVPWELEEEDLAVGVSADVKTALDLLTS
;
A
#
# COMPACT_ATOMS: atom_id res chain seq x y z
N MET A 1 -10.50 18.22 5.91
CA MET A 1 -11.35 19.15 6.69
C MET A 1 -11.85 18.56 8.02
N LEU A 2 -12.17 17.26 8.12
CA LEU A 2 -12.64 16.66 9.37
C LEU A 2 -11.57 16.55 10.47
N CYS A 3 -10.33 16.21 10.11
CA CYS A 3 -9.22 16.03 11.06
C CYS A 3 -9.05 17.23 12.04
N PRO A 4 -8.96 18.49 11.60
CA PRO A 4 -8.81 19.63 12.52
C PRO A 4 -10.10 20.05 13.25
N ARG A 5 -11.26 19.42 12.99
CA ARG A 5 -12.57 19.82 13.55
C ARG A 5 -12.66 19.46 15.05
N PRO A 6 -12.93 20.39 15.98
CA PRO A 6 -13.23 20.03 17.37
C PRO A 6 -14.50 19.16 17.46
N ALA A 7 -14.67 18.38 18.53
CA ALA A 7 -15.89 17.61 18.73
C ALA A 7 -17.14 18.51 18.83
N ILE A 8 -16.98 19.69 19.44
CA ILE A 8 -18.02 20.71 19.63
C ILE A 8 -17.69 21.98 18.83
N PRO A 9 -18.66 22.58 18.11
CA PRO A 9 -20.04 22.11 17.95
C PRO A 9 -20.13 20.82 17.13
N ARG A 10 -21.15 20.00 17.41
CA ARG A 10 -21.49 18.84 16.58
C ARG A 10 -21.87 19.31 15.18
N LEU A 11 -21.64 18.45 14.18
CA LEU A 11 -22.07 18.74 12.82
C LEU A 11 -23.60 18.85 12.76
N PRO A 12 -24.16 19.81 11.99
CA PRO A 12 -25.57 19.82 11.65
C PRO A 12 -26.01 18.46 11.08
N PRO A 13 -27.24 17.96 11.36
CA PRO A 13 -27.66 16.62 10.97
C PRO A 13 -27.58 16.34 9.47
N ASP A 14 -27.88 17.33 8.64
CA ASP A 14 -27.76 17.29 7.17
C ASP A 14 -26.29 17.14 6.73
N ILE A 15 -25.41 18.01 7.24
CA ILE A 15 -23.97 17.92 6.95
C ILE A 15 -23.36 16.62 7.46
N LEU A 16 -23.80 16.14 8.63
CA LEU A 16 -23.37 14.85 9.17
C LEU A 16 -23.76 13.71 8.22
N ALA A 17 -25.01 13.69 7.75
CA ALA A 17 -25.51 12.68 6.83
C ALA A 17 -24.73 12.69 5.49
N ASP A 18 -24.43 13.87 4.93
CA ASP A 18 -23.63 13.99 3.71
C ASP A 18 -22.21 13.47 3.92
N VAL A 19 -21.57 13.83 5.03
CA VAL A 19 -20.23 13.36 5.39
C VAL A 19 -20.20 11.84 5.56
N GLU A 20 -21.18 11.28 6.27
CA GLU A 20 -21.27 9.83 6.48
C GLU A 20 -21.57 9.08 5.18
N THR A 21 -22.36 9.68 4.27
CA THR A 21 -22.61 9.13 2.94
C THR A 21 -21.30 9.03 2.14
N ILE A 22 -20.49 10.09 2.13
CA ILE A 22 -19.21 10.10 1.42
C ILE A 22 -18.22 9.10 2.03
N ILE A 23 -18.10 9.05 3.36
CA ILE A 23 -17.18 8.12 4.04
C ILE A 23 -17.65 6.66 3.84
N GLY A 24 -18.95 6.40 3.97
CA GLY A 24 -19.53 5.08 3.74
C GLY A 24 -19.29 4.61 2.30
N TYR A 25 -19.50 5.49 1.32
CA TYR A 25 -19.16 5.23 -0.08
C TYR A 25 -17.66 4.97 -0.26
N GLN A 26 -16.75 5.77 0.33
CA GLN A 26 -15.31 5.48 0.24
C GLN A 26 -14.94 4.14 0.86
N ASN A 27 -15.50 3.82 2.02
CA ASN A 27 -15.25 2.58 2.74
C ASN A 27 -15.78 1.36 1.97
N SER A 28 -16.90 1.49 1.24
CA SER A 28 -17.45 0.39 0.43
C SER A 28 -16.56 -0.01 -0.73
N HIS A 29 -15.56 0.80 -1.11
CA HIS A 29 -14.57 0.48 -2.15
C HIS A 29 -13.30 -0.16 -1.60
N ASN A 30 -13.16 -0.23 -0.26
CA ASN A 30 -12.02 -0.90 0.35
C ASN A 30 -12.16 -2.42 0.21
N LEU A 31 -11.02 -3.07 -0.03
CA LEU A 31 -10.95 -4.52 0.00
C LEU A 31 -10.95 -5.00 1.45
N LEU A 32 -12.01 -5.72 1.84
CA LEU A 32 -12.17 -6.22 3.19
C LEU A 32 -11.38 -7.52 3.40
N THR A 33 -10.85 -7.69 4.62
CA THR A 33 -10.16 -8.92 5.03
C THR A 33 -10.88 -9.52 6.22
N SER A 34 -11.43 -10.73 6.07
CA SER A 34 -11.99 -11.47 7.21
C SER A 34 -10.85 -12.02 8.05
N THR A 35 -10.92 -11.88 9.37
CA THR A 35 -9.98 -12.51 10.30
C THR A 35 -9.92 -14.03 10.12
N THR A 36 -11.02 -14.67 9.72
CA THR A 36 -11.07 -16.11 9.41
C THR A 36 -10.17 -16.54 8.26
N SER A 37 -9.82 -15.60 7.37
CA SER A 37 -8.89 -15.84 6.26
C SER A 37 -7.42 -15.70 6.66
N ILE A 38 -7.15 -15.14 7.84
CA ILE A 38 -5.81 -14.92 8.37
C ILE A 38 -5.38 -16.20 9.10
N ALA A 39 -4.36 -16.88 8.56
CA ALA A 39 -3.85 -18.08 9.19
C ALA A 39 -3.19 -17.75 10.56
N PRO A 40 -3.48 -18.51 11.62
CA PRO A 40 -2.82 -18.31 12.91
C PRO A 40 -1.33 -18.66 12.80
N SER A 41 -0.48 -17.77 13.30
CA SER A 41 0.95 -18.03 13.44
C SER A 41 1.23 -19.04 14.55
N VAL A 42 0.43 -19.00 15.62
CA VAL A 42 0.51 -19.90 16.78
C VAL A 42 -0.90 -20.23 17.27
N VAL A 43 -1.13 -21.48 17.65
CA VAL A 43 -2.33 -21.90 18.39
C VAL A 43 -1.87 -22.51 19.70
N LEU A 44 -2.25 -21.90 20.82
CA LEU A 44 -1.85 -22.32 22.15
C LEU A 44 -2.91 -23.26 22.73
N GLN A 45 -2.69 -24.56 22.59
CA GLN A 45 -3.60 -25.62 23.05
C GLN A 45 -3.68 -25.75 24.57
N GLN A 46 -2.74 -25.18 25.32
CA GLN A 46 -2.78 -25.15 26.78
C GLN A 46 -4.04 -24.45 27.36
N PHE A 47 -4.82 -23.76 26.53
CA PHE A 47 -6.09 -23.14 26.90
C PHE A 47 -7.31 -23.95 26.41
N ALA A 48 -7.11 -25.11 25.78
CA ALA A 48 -8.16 -25.88 25.08
C ALA A 48 -9.28 -26.40 25.98
N GLU A 49 -9.09 -26.48 27.30
CA GLU A 49 -10.16 -26.80 28.25
C GLU A 49 -11.29 -25.75 28.24
N HIS A 50 -10.99 -24.52 27.82
CA HIS A 50 -11.92 -23.39 27.79
C HIS A 50 -12.08 -22.75 26.41
N ASN A 51 -10.99 -22.66 25.62
CA ASN A 51 -10.92 -22.51 24.15
C ASN A 51 -9.44 -22.28 23.76
N PRO A 52 -8.91 -22.85 22.66
CA PRO A 52 -7.52 -22.61 22.26
C PRO A 52 -7.31 -21.16 21.82
N LEU A 53 -6.29 -20.48 22.36
CA LEU A 53 -5.91 -19.12 21.94
C LEU A 53 -5.19 -19.16 20.60
N ARG A 54 -5.75 -18.47 19.61
CA ARG A 54 -5.15 -18.26 18.29
C ARG A 54 -4.45 -16.91 18.24
N LEU A 55 -3.16 -16.91 17.88
CA LEU A 55 -2.37 -15.70 17.69
C LEU A 55 -1.97 -15.58 16.22
N SER A 56 -2.42 -14.49 15.60
CA SER A 56 -2.21 -14.18 14.19
C SER A 56 -1.40 -12.89 14.06
N CYS A 57 -0.58 -12.77 13.02
CA CYS A 57 0.07 -11.52 12.66
C CYS A 57 -0.31 -11.14 11.22
N TRP A 58 -0.91 -9.97 11.06
CA TRP A 58 -1.44 -9.53 9.77
C TRP A 58 -0.94 -8.14 9.41
N LYS A 59 -0.39 -8.00 8.20
CA LYS A 59 0.02 -6.70 7.65
C LYS A 59 -1.08 -6.15 6.77
N GLY A 60 -1.68 -5.03 7.16
CA GLY A 60 -2.78 -4.43 6.40
C GLY A 60 -3.45 -3.26 7.10
N ASP A 61 -4.50 -2.74 6.49
CA ASP A 61 -5.29 -1.64 7.05
C ASP A 61 -6.33 -2.18 8.05
N ILE A 62 -6.13 -1.91 9.35
CA ILE A 62 -7.01 -2.38 10.42
C ILE A 62 -8.48 -1.98 10.24
N THR A 63 -8.75 -0.90 9.49
CA THR A 63 -10.11 -0.42 9.22
C THR A 63 -10.88 -1.27 8.22
N THR A 64 -10.23 -2.28 7.63
CA THR A 64 -10.81 -3.20 6.64
C THR A 64 -11.06 -4.61 7.19
N LEU A 65 -10.78 -4.84 8.48
CA LEU A 65 -10.99 -6.14 9.12
C LEU A 65 -12.47 -6.42 9.37
N THR A 66 -12.94 -7.57 8.91
CA THR A 66 -14.28 -8.14 9.18
C THR A 66 -14.16 -9.40 10.03
N HIS A 67 -15.28 -9.87 10.59
CA HIS A 67 -15.28 -10.98 11.55
C HIS A 67 -14.39 -10.70 12.77
N VAL A 68 -14.42 -9.45 13.24
CA VAL A 68 -13.65 -8.98 14.39
C VAL A 68 -14.62 -8.39 15.41
N THR A 69 -14.42 -8.67 16.70
CA THR A 69 -15.23 -8.10 17.78
C THR A 69 -14.87 -6.64 18.00
N ALA A 70 -13.57 -6.34 18.08
CA ALA A 70 -13.09 -4.99 18.22
C ALA A 70 -11.70 -4.79 17.61
N ILE A 71 -11.45 -3.58 17.13
CA ILE A 71 -10.10 -3.11 16.78
C ILE A 71 -9.58 -2.18 17.87
N VAL A 72 -8.27 -2.20 18.11
CA VAL A 72 -7.64 -1.31 19.09
C VAL A 72 -7.06 -0.08 18.40
N ASN A 73 -7.45 1.10 18.89
CA ASN A 73 -6.88 2.39 18.53
C ASN A 73 -5.79 2.80 19.55
N ALA A 74 -4.59 3.08 19.07
CA ALA A 74 -3.57 3.77 19.85
C ALA A 74 -3.87 5.28 19.88
N ALA A 75 -4.68 5.68 20.84
CA ALA A 75 -5.19 7.03 21.02
C ALA A 75 -4.17 7.95 21.70
N ASN A 76 -4.42 9.25 21.62
CA ASN A 76 -3.79 10.25 22.48
C ASN A 76 -4.67 10.50 23.73
N ALA A 77 -4.12 11.19 24.73
CA ALA A 77 -4.80 11.40 26.03
C ALA A 77 -6.16 12.13 25.93
N GLN A 78 -6.40 12.91 24.86
CA GLN A 78 -7.69 13.57 24.66
C GLN A 78 -8.76 12.60 24.15
N LEU A 79 -8.39 11.40 23.67
CA LEU A 79 -9.26 10.36 23.09
C LEU A 79 -10.03 10.77 21.81
N GLU A 80 -10.13 12.06 21.52
CA GLU A 80 -10.88 12.64 20.40
C GLU A 80 -10.19 12.47 19.04
N GLY A 81 -9.22 11.58 18.90
CA GLY A 81 -8.52 11.36 17.64
C GLY A 81 -7.45 12.41 17.32
N CYS A 82 -6.95 12.38 16.08
CA CYS A 82 -5.90 13.29 15.64
C CYS A 82 -6.44 14.62 15.08
N PHE A 83 -5.74 15.72 15.36
CA PHE A 83 -6.07 17.07 14.87
C PHE A 83 -5.07 17.63 13.85
N ARG A 84 -4.07 16.84 13.45
CA ARG A 84 -3.04 17.24 12.51
C ARG A 84 -3.39 16.70 11.11
N PRO A 85 -3.80 17.56 10.15
CA PRO A 85 -4.07 17.11 8.79
C PRO A 85 -2.88 16.31 8.23
N GLU A 86 -3.18 15.26 7.48
CA GLU A 86 -2.19 14.38 6.84
C GLU A 86 -1.26 13.62 7.80
N HIS A 87 -1.51 13.69 9.11
CA HIS A 87 -0.73 12.94 10.07
C HIS A 87 -1.00 11.44 9.92
N ARG A 88 0.06 10.70 9.59
CA ARG A 88 0.02 9.25 9.33
C ARG A 88 0.05 8.44 10.64
N CYS A 89 -0.83 8.75 11.58
CA CYS A 89 -1.02 7.97 12.80
C CYS A 89 -2.26 7.08 12.70
N ILE A 90 -2.25 5.94 13.38
CA ILE A 90 -3.38 5.00 13.38
C ILE A 90 -4.67 5.64 13.93
N ASP A 91 -4.54 6.55 14.88
CA ASP A 91 -5.63 7.35 15.44
C ASP A 91 -6.34 8.17 14.35
N ASN A 92 -5.60 8.80 13.45
CA ASN A 92 -6.18 9.52 12.33
C ASN A 92 -6.84 8.58 11.31
N VAL A 93 -6.23 7.42 11.05
CA VAL A 93 -6.76 6.42 10.12
C VAL A 93 -8.11 5.89 10.60
N ILE A 94 -8.18 5.43 11.85
CA ILE A 94 -9.41 4.90 12.46
C ILE A 94 -10.50 5.98 12.54
N HIS A 95 -10.18 7.19 13.01
CA HIS A 95 -11.17 8.27 13.09
C HIS A 95 -11.66 8.75 11.72
N SER A 96 -10.82 8.72 10.69
CA SER A 96 -11.23 9.10 9.34
C SER A 96 -12.18 8.06 8.73
N ALA A 97 -11.91 6.77 8.94
CA ALA A 97 -12.72 5.68 8.41
C ALA A 97 -14.03 5.47 9.21
N ALA A 98 -14.02 5.67 10.53
CA ALA A 98 -15.21 5.54 11.37
C ALA A 98 -16.20 6.70 11.20
N GLY A 99 -15.71 7.86 10.78
CA GLY A 99 -16.50 9.08 10.64
C GLY A 99 -16.60 9.93 11.91
N PRO A 100 -17.24 11.12 11.79
CA PRO A 100 -17.23 12.14 12.84
C PRO A 100 -17.86 11.70 14.16
N ARG A 101 -18.80 10.74 14.14
CA ARG A 101 -19.46 10.24 15.36
C ARG A 101 -18.53 9.53 16.32
N LEU A 102 -17.42 8.96 15.83
CA LEU A 102 -16.40 8.37 16.71
C LEU A 102 -15.79 9.43 17.64
N ARG A 103 -15.46 10.61 17.08
CA ARG A 103 -14.97 11.75 17.87
C ARG A 103 -16.04 12.24 18.86
N ASP A 104 -17.29 12.34 18.43
CA ASP A 104 -18.38 12.79 19.29
C ASP A 104 -18.62 11.83 20.47
N SER A 105 -18.50 10.51 20.26
CA SER A 105 -18.57 9.51 21.33
C SER A 105 -17.37 9.56 22.28
N CYS A 106 -16.15 9.70 21.76
CA CYS A 106 -14.97 9.92 22.60
C CYS A 106 -15.10 11.17 23.47
N HIS A 107 -15.59 12.27 22.89
CA HIS A 107 -15.82 13.52 23.60
C HIS A 107 -16.80 13.33 24.77
N SER A 108 -17.94 12.68 24.52
CA SER A 108 -18.92 12.39 25.59
C SER A 108 -18.36 11.50 26.69
N LEU A 109 -17.47 10.54 26.38
CA LEU A 109 -16.79 9.72 27.39
C LEU A 109 -15.83 10.54 28.26
N ILE A 110 -15.00 11.39 27.65
CA ILE A 110 -14.02 12.21 28.36
C ILE A 110 -14.70 13.32 29.16
N GLU A 111 -15.76 13.93 28.62
CA GLU A 111 -16.59 14.90 29.33
C GLU A 111 -17.23 14.28 30.58
N ALA A 112 -17.82 13.08 30.46
CA ALA A 112 -18.40 12.36 31.59
C ALA A 112 -17.35 11.92 32.62
N GLN A 113 -16.14 11.57 32.17
CA GLN A 113 -15.02 11.22 33.04
C GLN A 113 -14.47 12.44 33.80
N GLY A 114 -14.50 13.62 33.19
CA GLY A 114 -14.05 14.89 33.78
C GLY A 114 -12.53 15.11 33.74
N TYR A 115 -11.75 14.20 33.15
CA TYR A 115 -10.30 14.32 32.96
C TYR A 115 -9.83 13.52 31.75
N VAL A 116 -8.65 13.88 31.22
CA VAL A 116 -8.01 13.21 30.07
C VAL A 116 -7.69 11.74 30.37
N GLU A 117 -7.70 10.89 29.36
CA GLU A 117 -7.49 9.46 29.54
C GLU A 117 -6.05 9.16 29.99
N PRO A 118 -5.85 8.41 31.08
CA PRO A 118 -4.52 8.07 31.57
C PRO A 118 -3.82 7.05 30.68
N VAL A 119 -2.49 7.00 30.76
CA VAL A 119 -1.70 6.00 30.03
C VAL A 119 -1.97 4.60 30.60
N GLY A 120 -2.20 3.63 29.72
CA GLY A 120 -2.36 2.23 30.12
C GLY A 120 -3.78 1.79 30.45
N SER A 121 -4.79 2.66 30.31
CA SER A 121 -6.22 2.30 30.41
C SER A 121 -6.87 2.14 29.03
N ALA A 122 -8.13 1.69 29.00
CA ALA A 122 -8.90 1.56 27.77
C ALA A 122 -10.34 2.09 27.90
N LYS A 123 -10.87 2.63 26.81
CA LYS A 123 -12.26 3.06 26.63
C LYS A 123 -12.88 2.40 25.41
N VAL A 124 -14.19 2.21 25.44
CA VAL A 124 -14.93 1.50 24.38
C VAL A 124 -15.90 2.45 23.70
N THR A 125 -15.91 2.45 22.37
CA THR A 125 -16.90 3.15 21.55
C THR A 125 -17.43 2.23 20.44
N PRO A 126 -18.62 2.50 19.88
CA PRO A 126 -19.04 1.86 18.63
C PRO A 126 -18.09 2.19 17.48
N GLY A 127 -17.96 1.29 16.51
CA GLY A 127 -17.11 1.47 15.33
C GLY A 127 -17.71 2.34 14.21
N PHE A 128 -19.00 2.66 14.28
CA PHE A 128 -19.72 3.49 13.30
C PHE A 128 -19.62 2.94 11.87
N LEU A 129 -18.92 3.66 10.97
CA LEU A 129 -18.75 3.26 9.56
C LEU A 129 -17.61 2.25 9.34
N LEU A 130 -16.94 1.80 10.41
CA LEU A 130 -15.99 0.69 10.33
C LEU A 130 -16.72 -0.65 10.18
N PRO A 131 -16.12 -1.64 9.51
CA PRO A 131 -16.61 -3.01 9.53
C PRO A 131 -16.52 -3.65 10.93
N ALA A 132 -15.57 -3.19 11.76
CA ALA A 132 -15.47 -3.59 13.17
C ALA A 132 -16.57 -2.89 14.00
N PRO A 133 -17.37 -3.62 14.79
CA PRO A 133 -18.50 -3.03 15.52
C PRO A 133 -18.06 -2.19 16.72
N TRP A 134 -16.85 -2.40 17.25
CA TRP A 134 -16.32 -1.71 18.42
C TRP A 134 -14.88 -1.25 18.22
N VAL A 135 -14.53 -0.12 18.83
CA VAL A 135 -13.17 0.40 18.94
C VAL A 135 -12.75 0.48 20.41
N LEU A 136 -11.62 -0.14 20.73
CA LEU A 136 -10.97 -0.05 22.03
C LEU A 136 -9.89 1.03 21.96
N HIS A 137 -10.08 2.15 22.64
CA HIS A 137 -9.14 3.26 22.66
C HIS A 137 -8.22 3.14 23.87
N THR A 138 -6.91 3.08 23.64
CA THR A 138 -5.92 3.07 24.72
C THR A 138 -4.82 4.09 24.48
N VAL A 139 -4.34 4.70 25.56
CA VAL A 139 -3.26 5.70 25.51
C VAL A 139 -1.95 5.01 25.89
N GLY A 140 -1.07 4.88 24.91
CA GLY A 140 0.25 4.26 25.11
C GLY A 140 1.30 5.23 25.68
N PRO A 141 2.38 4.72 26.31
CA PRO A 141 3.51 5.55 26.73
C PRO A 141 4.20 6.20 25.53
N GLN A 142 4.69 7.43 25.70
CA GLN A 142 5.39 8.20 24.67
C GLN A 142 6.85 8.43 25.07
N LEU A 143 7.77 8.18 24.14
CA LEU A 143 9.20 8.37 24.34
C LEU A 143 9.72 9.45 23.38
N ASN A 144 10.83 10.08 23.75
CA ASN A 144 11.59 10.88 22.82
C ASN A 144 12.39 9.96 21.87
N PRO A 145 12.61 10.35 20.60
CA PRO A 145 13.46 9.60 19.68
C PRO A 145 14.84 9.28 20.30
N GLY A 146 15.22 8.00 20.29
CA GLY A 146 16.48 7.51 20.86
C GLY A 146 16.48 7.28 22.38
N GLN A 147 15.42 7.65 23.09
CA GLN A 147 15.29 7.38 24.52
C GLN A 147 15.08 5.88 24.79
N LYS A 148 15.82 5.34 25.77
CA LYS A 148 15.59 3.96 26.23
C LYS A 148 14.35 3.87 27.13
N PRO A 149 13.46 2.88 26.92
CA PRO A 149 12.27 2.70 27.76
C PRO A 149 12.64 2.32 29.20
N GLN A 150 12.07 3.05 30.16
CA GLN A 150 12.17 2.77 31.59
C GLN A 150 11.19 1.65 31.99
N PRO A 151 11.39 0.99 33.15
CA PRO A 151 10.47 -0.05 33.63
C PRO A 151 9.00 0.38 33.65
N GLN A 152 8.73 1.63 34.05
CA GLN A 152 7.39 2.21 34.03
C GLN A 152 6.78 2.26 32.63
N HIS A 153 7.53 2.63 31.60
CA HIS A 153 7.03 2.65 30.23
C HIS A 153 6.68 1.23 29.74
N LYS A 154 7.47 0.22 30.12
CA LYS A 154 7.18 -1.17 29.78
C LYS A 154 5.90 -1.65 30.46
N ALA A 155 5.75 -1.34 31.76
CA ALA A 155 4.55 -1.67 32.53
C ALA A 155 3.29 -0.96 31.98
N GLN A 156 3.42 0.31 31.59
CA GLN A 156 2.34 1.07 30.95
C GLN A 156 1.92 0.47 29.61
N LEU A 157 2.88 0.06 28.77
CA LEU A 157 2.56 -0.60 27.50
C LEU A 157 1.84 -1.93 27.75
N ALA A 158 2.31 -2.76 28.69
CA ALA A 158 1.61 -3.98 29.09
C ALA A 158 0.18 -3.68 29.59
N SER A 159 0.01 -2.65 30.41
CA SER A 159 -1.30 -2.21 30.91
C SER A 159 -2.26 -1.84 29.78
N CYS A 160 -1.77 -1.26 28.68
CA CYS A 160 -2.61 -0.96 27.51
C CYS A 160 -3.26 -2.23 26.94
N TYR A 161 -2.45 -3.30 26.74
CA TYR A 161 -2.96 -4.57 26.21
C TYR A 161 -3.92 -5.24 27.20
N ALA A 162 -3.54 -5.32 28.48
CA ALA A 162 -4.40 -5.92 29.51
C ALA A 162 -5.75 -5.20 29.63
N SER A 163 -5.74 -3.86 29.72
CA SER A 163 -6.98 -3.07 29.84
C SER A 163 -7.87 -3.19 28.61
N CYS A 164 -7.29 -3.31 27.42
CA CYS A 164 -8.07 -3.58 26.21
C CYS A 164 -8.73 -4.96 26.25
N LEU A 165 -8.03 -6.00 26.74
CA LEU A 165 -8.59 -7.34 26.90
C LEU A 165 -9.70 -7.36 27.96
N ASP A 166 -9.49 -6.70 29.10
CA ASP A 166 -10.51 -6.55 30.15
C ASP A 166 -11.77 -5.86 29.60
N ALA A 167 -11.60 -4.78 28.84
CA ALA A 167 -12.71 -4.06 28.21
C ALA A 167 -13.42 -4.92 27.15
N ALA A 168 -12.67 -5.69 26.37
CA ALA A 168 -13.18 -6.57 25.33
C ALA A 168 -14.03 -7.73 25.90
N GLU A 169 -13.72 -8.21 27.11
CA GLU A 169 -14.50 -9.29 27.75
C GLU A 169 -15.97 -8.89 27.93
N SER A 170 -16.25 -7.60 28.14
CA SER A 170 -17.62 -7.08 28.27
C SER A 170 -18.39 -6.93 26.95
N LEU A 171 -17.72 -7.06 25.81
CA LEU A 171 -18.34 -6.90 24.50
C LEU A 171 -19.14 -8.13 24.07
N PRO A 172 -20.13 -7.99 23.17
CA PRO A 172 -20.81 -9.12 22.56
C PRO A 172 -19.84 -10.01 21.77
N ALA A 173 -20.04 -11.33 21.82
CA ALA A 173 -19.34 -12.27 20.93
C ALA A 173 -19.83 -12.15 19.48
N LEU A 174 -19.03 -12.67 18.55
CA LEU A 174 -19.44 -12.89 17.17
C LEU A 174 -20.50 -14.00 17.08
N GLU A 175 -21.11 -14.17 15.91
CA GLU A 175 -22.18 -15.15 15.69
C GLU A 175 -21.76 -16.60 15.98
N ASP A 176 -20.47 -16.91 15.82
CA ASP A 176 -19.88 -18.22 16.11
C ASP A 176 -19.49 -18.39 17.59
N GLY A 177 -19.80 -17.40 18.45
CA GLY A 177 -19.47 -17.38 19.86
C GLY A 177 -18.03 -16.95 20.18
N SER A 178 -17.20 -16.71 19.17
CA SER A 178 -15.83 -16.24 19.36
C SER A 178 -15.75 -14.76 19.71
N LYS A 179 -14.69 -14.34 20.41
CA LYS A 179 -14.26 -12.94 20.43
C LYS A 179 -12.88 -12.80 19.83
N VAL A 180 -12.79 -11.89 18.87
CA VAL A 180 -11.59 -11.64 18.07
C VAL A 180 -11.17 -10.19 18.25
N ILE A 181 -9.95 -9.96 18.74
CA ILE A 181 -9.44 -8.61 19.01
C ILE A 181 -8.23 -8.34 18.12
N ALA A 182 -8.29 -7.25 17.36
CA ALA A 182 -7.19 -6.83 16.51
C ALA A 182 -6.43 -5.65 17.16
N PHE A 183 -5.17 -5.88 17.53
CA PHE A 183 -4.30 -4.85 18.08
C PHE A 183 -3.47 -4.19 16.98
N CYS A 184 -3.54 -2.86 16.85
CA CYS A 184 -2.51 -2.12 16.13
C CYS A 184 -1.20 -2.07 16.93
N CYS A 185 -0.11 -1.62 16.30
CA CYS A 185 1.15 -1.40 17.00
C CYS A 185 1.09 -0.18 17.94
N ILE A 186 0.84 -0.41 19.23
CA ILE A 186 0.75 0.65 20.26
C ILE A 186 2.14 1.21 20.58
N SER A 187 2.25 2.55 20.70
CA SER A 187 3.45 3.29 21.10
C SER A 187 4.68 3.22 20.18
N THR A 188 4.64 2.44 19.10
CA THR A 188 5.72 2.41 18.10
C THR A 188 5.60 3.58 17.09
N GLY A 189 6.60 3.73 16.22
CA GLY A 189 6.59 4.77 15.19
C GLY A 189 6.68 6.18 15.79
N LEU A 190 5.58 6.92 15.76
CA LEU A 190 5.51 8.33 16.18
C LEU A 190 5.76 8.54 17.68
N PHE A 191 5.45 7.54 18.52
CA PHE A 191 5.69 7.59 19.96
C PHE A 191 7.03 6.98 20.39
N ALA A 192 7.87 6.61 19.39
CA ALA A 192 9.27 6.22 19.53
C ALA A 192 9.58 5.06 20.50
N PHE A 193 8.58 4.28 20.93
CA PHE A 193 8.84 3.05 21.66
C PHE A 193 9.54 2.04 20.73
N PRO A 194 10.64 1.39 21.15
CA PRO A 194 11.36 0.45 20.29
C PRO A 194 10.45 -0.71 19.84
N SER A 195 10.29 -0.87 18.51
CA SER A 195 9.38 -1.86 17.90
C SER A 195 9.62 -3.28 18.39
N GLU A 196 10.88 -3.70 18.51
CA GLU A 196 11.25 -5.05 18.95
C GLU A 196 10.70 -5.33 20.36
N LEU A 197 11.00 -4.43 21.31
CA LEU A 197 10.52 -4.56 22.68
C LEU A 197 8.99 -4.43 22.77
N ALA A 198 8.38 -3.57 21.96
CA ALA A 198 6.92 -3.42 21.92
C ALA A 198 6.22 -4.71 21.48
N ALA A 199 6.76 -5.39 20.45
CA ALA A 199 6.24 -6.68 19.99
C ALA A 199 6.42 -7.78 21.06
N GLU A 200 7.53 -7.78 21.79
CA GLU A 200 7.74 -8.71 22.91
C GLU A 200 6.70 -8.49 24.01
N ILE A 201 6.53 -7.24 24.46
CA ILE A 201 5.55 -6.89 25.51
C ILE A 201 4.13 -7.24 25.06
N ALA A 202 3.75 -6.91 23.82
CA ALA A 202 2.42 -7.20 23.29
C ALA A 202 2.07 -8.68 23.38
N VAL A 203 2.95 -9.55 22.85
CA VAL A 203 2.72 -11.01 22.83
C VAL A 203 2.77 -11.58 24.24
N ASP A 204 3.76 -11.19 25.06
CA ASP A 204 3.91 -11.73 26.41
C ASP A 204 2.77 -11.32 27.34
N THR A 205 2.27 -10.09 27.21
CA THR A 205 1.10 -9.63 27.97
C THR A 205 -0.16 -10.37 27.57
N VAL A 206 -0.44 -10.50 26.27
CA VAL A 206 -1.60 -11.26 25.79
C VAL A 206 -1.58 -12.70 26.31
N VAL A 207 -0.44 -13.39 26.19
CA VAL A 207 -0.31 -14.78 26.67
C VAL A 207 -0.45 -14.87 28.19
N SER A 208 0.13 -13.92 28.94
CA SER A 208 0.03 -13.92 30.40
C SER A 208 -1.39 -13.64 30.88
N TRP A 209 -2.08 -12.67 30.26
CA TRP A 209 -3.46 -12.33 30.57
C TRP A 209 -4.40 -13.52 30.36
N HIS A 210 -4.26 -14.27 29.25
CA HIS A 210 -5.08 -15.48 29.00
C HIS A 210 -4.78 -16.62 30.00
N LYS A 211 -3.58 -16.69 30.58
CA LYS A 211 -3.28 -17.64 31.67
C LYS A 211 -3.98 -17.27 32.97
N GLU A 212 -4.14 -15.97 33.22
CA GLU A 212 -4.82 -15.45 34.41
C GLU A 212 -6.35 -15.48 34.26
N HIS A 213 -6.86 -15.56 33.02
CA HIS A 213 -8.28 -15.59 32.68
C HIS A 213 -8.64 -16.82 31.84
N PRO A 214 -8.56 -18.05 32.40
CA PRO A 214 -8.80 -19.28 31.62
C PRO A 214 -10.21 -19.35 31.03
N ASP A 215 -11.21 -18.76 31.69
CA ASP A 215 -12.61 -18.75 31.25
C ASP A 215 -12.94 -17.61 30.25
N THR A 216 -11.94 -16.88 29.76
CA THR A 216 -12.16 -15.79 28.80
C THR A 216 -12.86 -16.28 27.53
N SER A 217 -13.76 -15.44 27.01
CA SER A 217 -14.40 -15.65 25.71
C SER A 217 -13.56 -15.14 24.53
N ILE A 218 -12.39 -14.54 24.80
CA ILE A 218 -11.45 -14.07 23.78
C ILE A 218 -10.64 -15.27 23.26
N THR A 219 -10.91 -15.65 22.01
CA THR A 219 -10.34 -16.84 21.40
C THR A 219 -9.25 -16.53 20.38
N GLU A 220 -9.24 -15.31 19.84
CA GLU A 220 -8.28 -14.92 18.80
C GLU A 220 -7.78 -13.50 18.97
N ILE A 221 -6.46 -13.35 18.83
CA ILE A 221 -5.77 -12.07 18.81
C ILE A 221 -5.05 -11.91 17.47
N VAL A 222 -5.36 -10.82 16.79
CA VAL A 222 -4.69 -10.41 15.56
C VAL A 222 -3.76 -9.24 15.85
N PHE A 223 -2.45 -9.46 15.79
CA PHE A 223 -1.47 -8.38 15.82
C PHE A 223 -1.38 -7.76 14.42
N ASN A 224 -2.02 -6.61 14.25
CA ASN A 224 -2.00 -5.83 13.02
C ASN A 224 -0.73 -4.96 12.94
N THR A 225 -0.04 -5.04 11.82
CA THR A 225 1.15 -4.24 11.49
C THR A 225 0.97 -3.52 10.16
N PHE A 226 1.77 -2.47 9.94
CA PHE A 226 1.77 -1.74 8.67
C PHE A 226 3.16 -1.80 7.99
N LEU A 227 4.23 -1.56 8.75
CA LEU A 227 5.59 -1.60 8.23
C LEU A 227 6.15 -3.02 8.22
N ASP A 228 6.93 -3.36 7.20
CA ASP A 228 7.58 -4.68 7.07
C ASP A 228 8.49 -5.02 8.26
N LYS A 229 9.16 -4.01 8.83
CA LYS A 229 10.00 -4.19 10.01
C LYS A 229 9.19 -4.73 11.20
N ASP A 230 7.99 -4.18 11.43
CA ASP A 230 7.16 -4.54 12.58
C ASP A 230 6.52 -5.92 12.35
N TRP A 231 6.06 -6.18 11.11
CA TRP A 231 5.59 -7.51 10.72
C TRP A 231 6.64 -8.60 10.96
N THR A 232 7.90 -8.34 10.57
CA THR A 232 9.01 -9.29 10.76
C THR A 232 9.24 -9.57 12.25
N LEU A 233 9.28 -8.53 13.09
CA LEU A 233 9.48 -8.66 14.53
C LEU A 233 8.38 -9.48 15.22
N TYR A 234 7.10 -9.25 14.85
CA TYR A 234 5.99 -10.05 15.37
C TYR A 234 6.07 -11.50 14.90
N GLN A 235 6.39 -11.77 13.63
CA GLN A 235 6.55 -13.14 13.12
C GLN A 235 7.70 -13.89 13.83
N GLU A 236 8.82 -13.22 14.07
CA GLU A 236 9.95 -13.80 14.82
C GLU A 236 9.56 -14.11 16.26
N LYS A 237 8.88 -13.18 16.96
CA LYS A 237 8.40 -13.40 18.33
C LYS A 237 7.40 -14.56 18.41
N LEU A 238 6.42 -14.60 17.51
CA LEU A 238 5.43 -15.67 17.45
C LEU A 238 6.07 -17.03 17.09
N THR A 239 7.06 -17.04 16.20
CA THR A 239 7.83 -18.25 15.88
C THR A 239 8.63 -18.74 17.10
N ARG A 240 9.28 -17.84 17.85
CA ARG A 240 9.97 -18.17 19.10
C ARG A 240 8.99 -18.78 20.11
N LEU A 241 7.82 -18.16 20.30
CA LEU A 241 6.78 -18.65 21.19
C LEU A 241 6.32 -20.07 20.82
N ARG A 242 6.04 -20.31 19.52
CA ARG A 242 5.67 -21.63 19.01
C ARG A 242 6.72 -22.70 19.33
N ASN A 243 8.00 -22.36 19.19
CA ASN A 243 9.09 -23.30 19.42
C ASN A 243 9.37 -23.54 20.93
N SER A 244 8.99 -22.60 21.81
CA SER A 244 9.23 -22.69 23.25
C SER A 244 8.15 -23.42 24.04
N THR A 245 6.97 -23.65 23.46
CA THR A 245 5.87 -24.37 24.09
C THR A 245 5.96 -25.86 23.71
N PRO A 246 6.45 -26.76 24.59
CA PRO A 246 6.91 -28.10 24.19
C PRO A 246 5.79 -29.09 23.86
N GLU A 247 4.53 -28.77 24.14
CA GLU A 247 3.39 -29.56 23.71
C GLU A 247 2.89 -29.07 22.36
N ILE A 248 3.56 -29.46 21.27
CA ILE A 248 3.03 -29.70 19.91
C ILE A 248 4.20 -30.26 19.08
N SER A 249 4.37 -31.58 19.13
CA SER A 249 4.86 -32.35 17.98
C SER A 249 3.93 -33.56 17.87
N ASN A 250 3.38 -33.78 16.68
CA ASN A 250 2.38 -34.80 16.33
C ASN A 250 0.91 -34.39 16.49
N LEU A 251 0.43 -33.53 15.59
CA LEU A 251 -0.83 -33.82 14.90
C LEU A 251 -0.59 -33.74 13.40
N SER A 252 -0.74 -34.91 12.78
CA SER A 252 -0.61 -35.19 11.37
C SER A 252 -1.51 -34.28 10.55
N ILE A 253 -0.91 -33.61 9.56
CA ILE A 253 -1.61 -33.20 8.35
C ILE A 253 -2.28 -34.46 7.79
N HIS A 254 -3.61 -34.49 7.75
CA HIS A 254 -4.33 -35.56 7.09
C HIS A 254 -3.89 -35.62 5.62
N SER A 255 -3.25 -36.72 5.29
CA SER A 255 -2.83 -37.14 3.98
C SER A 255 -4.04 -37.32 3.06
N SER A 256 -4.09 -36.55 1.97
CA SER A 256 -4.70 -37.03 0.72
C SER A 256 -3.72 -38.00 0.02
N PRO A 257 -4.18 -38.99 -0.77
CA PRO A 257 -3.34 -40.10 -1.20
C PRO A 257 -2.31 -39.69 -2.27
N ARG A 258 -1.08 -40.16 -2.03
CA ARG A 258 0.12 -40.22 -2.88
C ARG A 258 -0.06 -39.98 -4.39
N LEU A 259 0.72 -39.02 -4.91
CA LEU A 259 1.49 -39.16 -6.14
C LEU A 259 2.92 -38.62 -5.91
N SER A 260 3.88 -39.28 -6.53
CA SER A 260 5.31 -39.34 -6.22
C SER A 260 6.13 -38.07 -6.48
N GLN A 261 7.05 -37.81 -5.55
CA GLN A 261 8.38 -37.18 -5.65
C GLN A 261 8.69 -36.24 -6.84
N SER A 262 8.83 -34.95 -6.52
CA SER A 262 9.84 -34.05 -7.09
C SER A 262 10.04 -32.86 -6.13
N LEU A 263 11.26 -32.73 -5.60
CA LEU A 263 11.67 -31.67 -4.66
C LEU A 263 11.91 -30.36 -5.42
N HIS A 264 11.02 -29.38 -5.33
CA HIS A 264 11.33 -27.96 -5.50
C HIS A 264 10.57 -27.13 -4.45
N SER A 265 11.31 -26.29 -3.72
CA SER A 265 10.81 -25.46 -2.63
C SER A 265 9.97 -24.29 -3.15
N SER A 266 8.65 -24.41 -3.10
CA SER A 266 7.71 -23.30 -3.27
C SER A 266 7.28 -22.77 -1.90
N LYS A 267 7.64 -21.53 -1.57
CA LYS A 267 6.96 -20.75 -0.51
C LYS A 267 5.50 -20.57 -0.96
N SER A 268 4.58 -21.33 -0.40
CA SER A 268 3.15 -21.22 -0.72
C SER A 268 2.63 -19.86 -0.25
N CYS A 269 2.28 -19.01 -1.21
CA CYS A 269 1.45 -17.84 -1.01
C CYS A 269 0.09 -18.33 -0.47
N GLN A 270 -0.27 -17.93 0.75
CA GLN A 270 -1.56 -18.27 1.34
C GLN A 270 -2.63 -17.40 0.70
N THR A 271 -3.51 -18.02 -0.07
CA THR A 271 -4.66 -17.36 -0.70
C THR A 271 -5.67 -16.99 0.39
N LEU A 272 -5.72 -15.70 0.74
CA LEU A 272 -6.75 -15.12 1.59
C LEU A 272 -8.10 -15.30 0.91
N VAL A 273 -8.99 -16.10 1.48
CA VAL A 273 -10.39 -16.15 1.04
C VAL A 273 -11.06 -14.86 1.53
N GLN A 274 -11.09 -13.85 0.67
CA GLN A 274 -11.78 -12.58 0.92
C GLN A 274 -13.19 -12.65 0.34
N ILE A 275 -14.15 -12.05 1.05
CA ILE A 275 -15.51 -11.85 0.52
C ILE A 275 -15.37 -10.86 -0.65
N PRO A 276 -15.75 -11.21 -1.88
CA PRO A 276 -15.66 -10.29 -3.00
C PRO A 276 -16.50 -9.05 -2.72
N ASN A 277 -15.84 -7.89 -2.65
CA ASN A 277 -16.54 -6.60 -2.72
C ASN A 277 -17.27 -6.51 -4.08
N ASP A 278 -18.47 -5.94 -4.12
CA ASP A 278 -19.25 -5.70 -5.34
C ASP A 278 -18.40 -5.04 -6.43
N ALA A 279 -17.52 -4.11 -6.04
CA ALA A 279 -16.58 -3.45 -6.95
C ALA A 279 -15.61 -4.42 -7.65
N LEU A 280 -15.06 -5.37 -6.89
CA LEU A 280 -14.10 -6.36 -7.42
C LEU A 280 -14.81 -7.39 -8.32
N THR A 281 -16.02 -7.80 -7.93
CA THR A 281 -16.87 -8.70 -8.73
C THR A 281 -17.25 -8.02 -10.05
N LYS A 282 -17.62 -6.74 -10.00
CA LYS A 282 -17.92 -5.92 -11.19
C LYS A 282 -16.69 -5.79 -12.09
N ALA A 283 -15.55 -5.42 -11.53
CA ALA A 283 -14.29 -5.32 -12.25
C ALA A 283 -13.91 -6.65 -12.96
N ARG A 284 -14.01 -7.79 -12.26
CA ARG A 284 -13.77 -9.11 -12.84
C ARG A 284 -14.73 -9.42 -13.99
N THR A 285 -16.00 -9.09 -13.83
CA THR A 285 -17.04 -9.28 -14.85
C THR A 285 -16.69 -8.48 -16.10
N TRP A 286 -16.37 -7.19 -15.96
CA TRP A 286 -15.98 -6.33 -17.07
C TRP A 286 -14.74 -6.83 -17.80
N ILE A 287 -13.71 -7.27 -17.07
CA ILE A 287 -12.51 -7.86 -17.68
C ILE A 287 -12.83 -9.12 -18.49
N ASN A 288 -13.73 -9.97 -17.98
CA ASN A 288 -14.10 -11.21 -18.67
C ASN A 288 -14.96 -10.99 -19.92
N GLU A 289 -15.76 -9.93 -19.94
CA GLU A 289 -16.59 -9.55 -21.10
C GLU A 289 -15.84 -8.68 -22.12
N ALA A 290 -14.68 -8.15 -21.76
CA ALA A 290 -13.90 -7.26 -22.61
C ALA A 290 -13.32 -7.99 -23.83
N SER A 291 -13.31 -7.28 -24.96
CA SER A 291 -12.63 -7.70 -26.19
C SER A 291 -11.28 -7.01 -26.38
N ASN A 292 -11.06 -5.87 -25.73
CA ASN A 292 -9.82 -5.10 -25.76
C ASN A 292 -9.43 -4.66 -24.35
N LEU A 293 -8.12 -4.51 -24.11
CA LEU A 293 -7.56 -4.11 -22.82
C LEU A 293 -6.60 -2.94 -22.95
N ILE A 294 -6.84 -1.87 -22.21
CA ILE A 294 -5.86 -0.82 -21.96
C ILE A 294 -5.30 -1.04 -20.56
N ILE A 295 -3.99 -1.19 -20.43
CA ILE A 295 -3.31 -1.20 -19.14
C ILE A 295 -2.72 0.19 -18.93
N SER A 296 -3.31 0.97 -18.03
CA SER A 296 -2.79 2.27 -17.61
C SER A 296 -2.05 2.12 -16.29
N ALA A 297 -0.77 2.46 -16.21
CA ALA A 297 0.02 2.15 -15.01
C ALA A 297 0.85 3.33 -14.50
N GLY A 298 0.84 3.54 -13.19
CA GLY A 298 1.61 4.56 -12.49
C GLY A 298 2.50 3.99 -11.40
N ALA A 299 3.10 4.87 -10.60
CA ALA A 299 4.13 4.51 -9.63
C ALA A 299 3.62 3.53 -8.54
N GLY A 300 2.31 3.50 -8.27
CA GLY A 300 1.71 2.57 -7.33
C GLY A 300 1.87 1.09 -7.75
N LEU A 301 1.92 0.80 -9.06
CA LEU A 301 2.22 -0.55 -9.55
C LEU A 301 3.64 -0.96 -9.15
N SER A 302 4.65 -0.11 -9.38
CA SER A 302 6.04 -0.40 -9.00
C SER A 302 6.26 -0.39 -7.49
N ALA A 303 5.50 0.43 -6.75
CA ALA A 303 5.49 0.39 -5.28
C ALA A 303 5.00 -0.96 -4.74
N SER A 304 3.97 -1.57 -5.37
CA SER A 304 3.50 -2.92 -5.00
C SER A 304 4.54 -4.03 -5.24
N THR A 305 5.59 -3.74 -6.02
CA THR A 305 6.75 -4.63 -6.23
C THR A 305 7.97 -4.23 -5.38
N GLY A 306 7.77 -3.35 -4.40
CA GLY A 306 8.79 -2.89 -3.46
C GLY A 306 9.55 -1.62 -3.88
N LEU A 307 9.38 -1.12 -5.11
CA LEU A 307 10.03 0.12 -5.58
C LEU A 307 9.13 1.31 -5.24
N ASP A 308 8.99 1.61 -3.96
CA ASP A 308 8.19 2.74 -3.46
C ASP A 308 9.08 3.99 -3.31
N TYR A 309 8.86 4.97 -4.18
CA TYR A 309 9.61 6.24 -4.17
C TYR A 309 9.32 7.11 -2.94
N THR A 310 8.29 6.79 -2.17
CA THR A 310 7.92 7.48 -0.93
C THR A 310 8.46 6.80 0.33
N SER A 311 9.07 5.61 0.18
CA SER A 311 9.58 4.82 1.30
C SER A 311 10.88 5.39 1.84
N THR A 312 10.85 5.77 3.12
CA THR A 312 12.05 6.22 3.83
C THR A 312 13.01 5.08 4.15
N ALA A 313 12.47 3.89 4.40
CA ALA A 313 13.28 2.70 4.65
C ALA A 313 14.04 2.26 3.39
N LEU A 314 13.40 2.35 2.22
CA LEU A 314 14.06 2.05 0.95
C LEU A 314 15.17 3.06 0.66
N PHE A 315 14.90 4.35 0.89
CA PHE A 315 15.90 5.40 0.71
C PHE A 315 17.08 5.20 1.65
N ASP A 316 16.85 4.99 2.94
CA ASP A 316 17.91 4.75 3.92
C ASP A 316 18.78 3.55 3.53
N LYS A 317 18.18 2.45 3.09
CA LYS A 317 18.89 1.26 2.64
C LYS A 317 19.88 1.52 1.49
N HIS A 318 19.52 2.39 0.54
CA HIS A 318 20.29 2.59 -0.69
C HIS A 318 21.04 3.93 -0.76
N PHE A 319 20.66 4.92 0.04
CA PHE A 319 21.06 6.33 -0.09
C PHE A 319 21.27 7.01 1.29
N HIS A 320 21.65 6.26 2.33
CA HIS A 320 21.76 6.78 3.71
C HIS A 320 22.64 8.04 3.84
N THR A 321 23.69 8.20 3.02
CA THR A 321 24.61 9.36 3.13
C THR A 321 23.91 10.68 2.77
N PHE A 322 22.91 10.62 1.89
CA PHE A 322 22.17 11.78 1.43
C PHE A 322 21.15 12.28 2.48
N THR A 323 20.98 11.56 3.59
CA THR A 323 20.16 12.05 4.71
C THR A 323 20.72 13.32 5.36
N ALA A 324 22.03 13.54 5.32
CA ALA A 324 22.64 14.79 5.76
C ALA A 324 22.17 16.00 4.93
N LYS A 325 21.70 15.76 3.70
CA LYS A 325 21.19 16.78 2.77
C LYS A 325 19.68 17.01 2.87
N GLY A 326 19.04 16.45 3.89
CA GLY A 326 17.59 16.54 4.09
C GLY A 326 16.77 15.59 3.23
N LEU A 327 17.39 14.84 2.32
CA LEU A 327 16.72 13.83 1.49
C LEU A 327 16.34 12.62 2.36
N ARG A 328 15.11 12.13 2.21
CA ARG A 328 14.57 11.01 2.99
C ARG A 328 13.87 9.97 2.13
N ARG A 329 13.56 10.30 0.87
CA ARG A 329 12.80 9.47 -0.07
C ARG A 329 13.39 9.63 -1.47
N LEU A 330 13.22 8.63 -2.33
CA LEU A 330 13.68 8.73 -3.72
C LEU A 330 13.00 9.90 -4.46
N TYR A 331 11.75 10.19 -4.10
CA TYR A 331 10.99 11.29 -4.67
C TYR A 331 11.59 12.67 -4.34
N ASP A 332 12.33 12.82 -3.24
CA ASP A 332 12.86 14.12 -2.80
C ASP A 332 13.95 14.66 -3.74
N VAL A 333 14.55 13.80 -4.59
CA VAL A 333 15.56 14.22 -5.56
C VAL A 333 14.95 14.95 -6.76
N PHE A 334 13.67 14.76 -7.06
CA PHE A 334 13.05 15.45 -8.20
C PHE A 334 13.02 16.97 -7.96
N GLY A 335 13.79 17.71 -8.76
CA GLY A 335 13.97 19.16 -8.61
C GLY A 335 15.06 19.57 -7.61
N TYR A 336 15.79 18.61 -7.02
CA TYR A 336 16.87 18.90 -6.08
C TYR A 336 18.14 19.41 -6.79
N ASN A 337 18.62 20.59 -6.38
CA ASN A 337 19.76 21.27 -7.00
C ASN A 337 20.91 21.58 -6.03
N ASP A 338 20.75 21.31 -4.73
CA ASP A 338 21.72 21.69 -3.70
C ASP A 338 22.81 20.62 -3.53
N TRP A 339 23.46 20.21 -4.63
CA TRP A 339 24.54 19.23 -4.63
C TRP A 339 25.89 19.89 -4.30
N ASP A 340 26.70 19.27 -3.45
CA ASP A 340 28.00 19.83 -3.03
C ASP A 340 29.04 19.79 -4.17
N SER A 341 28.85 18.87 -5.12
CA SER A 341 29.69 18.74 -6.31
C SER A 341 28.99 17.95 -7.43
N PRO A 342 29.46 18.05 -8.69
CA PRO A 342 29.02 17.18 -9.78
C PRO A 342 29.21 15.68 -9.49
N GLY A 343 30.27 15.32 -8.77
CA GLY A 343 30.53 13.93 -8.37
C GLY A 343 29.50 13.39 -7.38
N GLN A 344 29.01 14.22 -6.45
CA GLN A 344 27.93 13.84 -5.54
C GLN A 344 26.60 13.65 -6.29
N LYS A 345 26.28 14.58 -7.20
CA LYS A 345 25.10 14.50 -8.07
C LYS A 345 25.09 13.21 -8.89
N TRP A 346 26.17 12.94 -9.62
CA TRP A 346 26.26 11.75 -10.48
C TRP A 346 26.48 10.45 -9.72
N GLY A 347 27.07 10.50 -8.52
CA GLY A 347 27.09 9.38 -7.59
C GLY A 347 25.67 8.91 -7.24
N TYR A 348 24.78 9.83 -6.85
CA TYR A 348 23.36 9.52 -6.62
C TYR A 348 22.70 8.95 -7.87
N TYR A 349 22.78 9.65 -9.01
CA TYR A 349 22.05 9.23 -10.21
C TYR A 349 22.52 7.88 -10.74
N PHE A 350 23.83 7.58 -10.73
CA PHE A 350 24.30 6.27 -11.19
C PHE A 350 23.91 5.14 -10.22
N LEU A 351 23.94 5.37 -8.91
CA LEU A 351 23.43 4.39 -7.92
C LEU A 351 21.92 4.17 -8.07
N HIS A 352 21.15 5.23 -8.33
CA HIS A 352 19.71 5.15 -8.59
C HIS A 352 19.39 4.36 -9.86
N LEU A 353 20.06 4.68 -10.97
CA LEU A 353 19.91 3.96 -12.23
C LEU A 353 20.30 2.49 -12.09
N ASP A 354 21.39 2.19 -11.36
CA ASP A 354 21.82 0.82 -11.08
C ASP A 354 20.81 0.05 -10.23
N MET A 355 20.29 0.67 -9.17
CA MET A 355 19.25 0.10 -8.32
C MET A 355 17.99 -0.23 -9.13
N VAL A 356 17.49 0.70 -9.96
CA VAL A 356 16.25 0.47 -10.72
C VAL A 356 16.46 -0.57 -11.82
N ARG A 357 17.55 -0.50 -12.58
CA ARG A 357 17.80 -1.48 -13.65
C ARG A 357 18.06 -2.89 -13.11
N SER A 358 18.58 -3.02 -11.89
CA SER A 358 18.83 -4.31 -11.22
C SER A 358 17.64 -4.83 -10.42
N TRP A 359 16.57 -4.04 -10.25
CA TRP A 359 15.39 -4.41 -9.44
C TRP A 359 14.77 -5.76 -9.84
N PRO A 360 14.51 -6.71 -8.92
CA PRO A 360 14.09 -8.06 -9.30
C PRO A 360 12.80 -8.08 -10.13
N ALA A 361 12.68 -9.09 -10.99
CA ALA A 361 11.41 -9.42 -11.63
C ALA A 361 10.35 -9.72 -10.56
N SER A 362 9.09 -9.42 -10.86
CA SER A 362 8.01 -9.47 -9.88
C SER A 362 6.85 -10.34 -10.35
N PRO A 363 6.35 -11.26 -9.49
CA PRO A 363 5.14 -12.05 -9.78
C PRO A 363 3.92 -11.21 -10.16
N VAL A 364 3.84 -9.95 -9.70
CA VAL A 364 2.76 -9.02 -10.05
C VAL A 364 2.69 -8.79 -11.56
N TYR A 365 3.85 -8.66 -12.21
CA TYR A 365 3.90 -8.48 -13.66
C TYR A 365 3.66 -9.79 -14.41
N ASP A 366 3.95 -10.95 -13.82
CA ASP A 366 3.60 -12.24 -14.41
C ASP A 366 2.07 -12.43 -14.45
N VAL A 367 1.37 -12.08 -13.37
CA VAL A 367 -0.10 -12.07 -13.33
C VAL A 367 -0.68 -11.11 -14.35
N LEU A 368 -0.15 -9.87 -14.41
CA LEU A 368 -0.61 -8.86 -15.35
C LEU A 368 -0.33 -9.26 -16.81
N ARG A 369 0.79 -9.91 -17.09
CA ARG A 369 1.12 -10.44 -18.42
C ARG A 369 0.17 -11.57 -18.80
N GLY A 370 -0.09 -12.51 -17.89
CA GLY A 370 -1.08 -13.58 -18.11
C GLY A 370 -2.48 -13.04 -18.40
N LEU A 371 -2.86 -11.91 -17.77
CA LEU A 371 -4.09 -11.20 -18.12
C LEU A 371 -4.03 -10.59 -19.52
N ALA A 372 -2.94 -9.89 -19.86
CA ALA A 372 -2.76 -9.27 -21.17
C ALA A 372 -2.74 -10.29 -22.32
N ASP A 373 -2.12 -11.46 -22.11
CA ASP A 373 -1.99 -12.53 -23.10
C ASP A 373 -3.37 -13.06 -23.56
N ARG A 374 -4.41 -12.96 -22.72
CA ARG A 374 -5.80 -13.31 -23.08
C ARG A 374 -6.36 -12.45 -24.21
N PHE A 375 -5.79 -11.27 -24.44
CA PHE A 375 -6.22 -10.31 -25.44
C PHE A 375 -5.36 -10.37 -26.71
N GLU A 376 -4.35 -11.26 -26.78
CA GLU A 376 -3.44 -11.40 -27.93
C GLU A 376 -2.83 -10.04 -28.35
N SER A 377 -3.19 -9.52 -29.52
CA SER A 377 -2.73 -8.20 -30.02
C SER A 377 -3.72 -7.06 -29.74
N LYS A 378 -4.79 -7.31 -28.98
CA LYS A 378 -5.86 -6.35 -28.63
C LYS A 378 -5.67 -5.72 -27.26
N TYR A 379 -4.41 -5.59 -26.83
CA TYR A 379 -4.06 -4.82 -25.65
C TYR A 379 -3.01 -3.77 -25.95
N PHE A 380 -2.96 -2.75 -25.09
CA PHE A 380 -1.87 -1.78 -25.09
C PHE A 380 -1.58 -1.29 -23.67
N VAL A 381 -0.30 -1.15 -23.34
CA VAL A 381 0.19 -0.59 -22.08
C VAL A 381 0.55 0.88 -22.28
N ARG A 382 -0.01 1.75 -21.44
CA ARG A 382 0.40 3.15 -21.34
C ARG A 382 0.82 3.44 -19.90
N THR A 383 2.07 3.87 -19.70
CA THR A 383 2.59 4.06 -18.34
C THR A 383 3.37 5.35 -18.17
N THR A 384 3.20 5.99 -17.01
CA THR A 384 3.99 7.14 -16.57
C THR A 384 5.29 6.72 -15.89
N ASN A 385 5.49 5.42 -15.65
CA ASN A 385 6.70 4.90 -15.02
C ASN A 385 7.85 4.93 -16.02
N ALA A 386 9.01 5.37 -15.53
CA ALA A 386 10.26 5.42 -16.28
C ALA A 386 11.21 4.25 -15.95
N ASP A 387 10.77 3.31 -15.11
CA ASP A 387 11.58 2.18 -14.60
C ASP A 387 11.86 1.08 -15.63
N GLY A 388 11.04 0.97 -16.68
CA GLY A 388 11.17 -0.06 -17.71
C GLY A 388 10.68 -1.45 -17.28
N PHE A 389 9.88 -1.56 -16.22
CA PHE A 389 9.49 -2.85 -15.65
C PHE A 389 8.60 -3.69 -16.56
N PHE A 390 7.76 -3.11 -17.41
CA PHE A 390 6.98 -3.89 -18.38
C PHE A 390 7.89 -4.70 -19.32
N LEU A 391 8.86 -4.04 -19.97
CA LEU A 391 9.83 -4.70 -20.84
C LEU A 391 10.67 -5.72 -20.08
N LYS A 392 11.14 -5.36 -18.89
CA LYS A 392 11.95 -6.25 -18.05
C LYS A 392 11.21 -7.52 -17.65
N ASN A 393 9.90 -7.44 -17.47
CA ASN A 393 9.04 -8.57 -17.13
C ASN A 393 8.34 -9.16 -18.37
N GLY A 394 8.92 -9.00 -19.57
CA GLY A 394 8.55 -9.79 -20.75
C GLY A 394 7.36 -9.28 -21.56
N PHE A 395 6.87 -8.06 -21.34
CA PHE A 395 5.92 -7.44 -22.27
C PHE A 395 6.62 -7.04 -23.57
N ASP A 396 5.92 -7.15 -24.70
CA ASP A 396 6.45 -6.75 -26.00
C ASP A 396 6.45 -5.22 -26.16
N ALA A 397 7.62 -4.69 -26.53
CA ALA A 397 7.85 -3.26 -26.76
C ALA A 397 6.91 -2.61 -27.78
N ASN A 398 6.29 -3.40 -28.67
CA ASN A 398 5.32 -2.90 -29.64
C ASN A 398 3.98 -2.48 -29.02
N PHE A 399 3.66 -2.97 -27.83
CA PHE A 399 2.40 -2.69 -27.13
C PHE A 399 2.61 -1.80 -25.89
N ILE A 400 3.70 -1.04 -25.83
CA ILE A 400 4.02 -0.20 -24.66
C ILE A 400 4.31 1.22 -25.11
N SER A 401 3.71 2.20 -24.42
CA SER A 401 4.00 3.63 -24.55
C SER A 401 4.36 4.23 -23.19
N THR A 402 5.47 4.98 -23.15
CA THR A 402 6.01 5.64 -21.96
C THR A 402 6.09 7.16 -22.14
N PRO A 403 4.97 7.91 -22.12
CA PRO A 403 4.93 9.35 -22.41
C PRO A 403 5.75 10.26 -21.46
N GLN A 404 6.18 9.72 -20.32
CA GLN A 404 7.01 10.42 -19.33
C GLN A 404 8.51 10.14 -19.45
N GLY A 405 8.92 9.29 -20.39
CA GLY A 405 10.33 8.96 -20.63
C GLY A 405 10.80 7.69 -19.91
N GLN A 406 12.11 7.47 -19.87
CA GLN A 406 12.73 6.23 -19.36
C GLN A 406 14.10 6.48 -18.70
N TYR A 407 14.38 5.79 -17.60
CA TYR A 407 15.65 5.84 -16.88
C TYR A 407 16.82 5.21 -17.67
N ARG A 408 16.52 4.35 -18.64
CA ARG A 408 17.53 3.73 -19.51
C ARG A 408 18.15 4.70 -20.52
N LEU A 409 17.69 5.94 -20.56
CA LEU A 409 18.14 6.98 -21.48
C LEU A 409 18.56 8.24 -20.71
N LEU A 410 19.66 8.85 -21.13
CA LEU A 410 20.05 10.21 -20.79
C LEU A 410 19.76 11.12 -21.99
N GLN A 411 19.50 12.40 -21.76
CA GLN A 411 19.26 13.40 -22.79
C GLN A 411 20.12 14.64 -22.56
N CYS A 412 20.47 15.35 -23.63
CA CYS A 412 21.07 16.67 -23.52
C CYS A 412 20.07 17.66 -22.87
N TYR A 413 20.49 18.31 -21.79
CA TYR A 413 19.65 19.30 -21.08
C TYR A 413 19.28 20.49 -21.98
N ASN A 414 20.23 20.93 -22.82
CA ASN A 414 20.00 22.03 -23.77
C ASN A 414 19.13 21.64 -24.96
N LYS A 415 18.72 20.36 -25.09
CA LYS A 415 17.98 19.81 -26.24
C LYS A 415 18.58 20.27 -27.58
N CYS A 416 19.92 20.24 -27.69
CA CYS A 416 20.64 20.83 -28.84
C CYS A 416 20.29 20.20 -30.20
N ARG A 417 19.77 18.98 -30.19
CA ARG A 417 19.25 18.23 -31.35
C ARG A 417 18.31 17.12 -30.86
N THR A 418 17.46 16.62 -31.75
CA THR A 418 16.40 15.64 -31.44
C THR A 418 16.94 14.26 -31.11
N ASP A 419 18.09 13.86 -31.64
CA ASP A 419 18.77 12.59 -31.36
C ASP A 419 19.90 12.73 -30.31
N ALA A 420 19.91 13.82 -29.53
CA ALA A 420 20.82 13.98 -28.38
C ALA A 420 20.35 13.17 -27.16
N VAL A 421 20.27 11.85 -27.34
CA VAL A 421 19.82 10.87 -26.34
C VAL A 421 20.78 9.69 -26.33
N PHE A 422 21.12 9.20 -25.14
CA PHE A 422 22.21 8.24 -24.93
C PHE A 422 21.77 7.10 -23.98
N PRO A 423 22.10 5.83 -24.26
CA PRO A 423 21.86 4.74 -23.31
C PRO A 423 22.60 4.97 -22.00
N SER A 424 21.92 4.82 -20.86
CA SER A 424 22.54 5.05 -19.55
C SER A 424 23.39 3.86 -19.08
N ASP A 425 23.02 2.63 -19.44
CA ASP A 425 23.68 1.40 -18.95
C ASP A 425 25.21 1.35 -19.13
N PRO A 426 25.79 1.70 -20.30
CA PRO A 426 27.25 1.73 -20.46
C PRO A 426 27.93 2.77 -19.55
N LEU A 427 27.28 3.91 -19.32
CA LEU A 427 27.80 4.99 -18.49
C LEU A 427 27.75 4.60 -17.01
N VAL A 428 26.64 3.98 -16.57
CA VAL A 428 26.51 3.42 -15.22
C VAL A 428 27.62 2.39 -14.98
N ASN A 429 27.81 1.42 -15.89
CA ASN A 429 28.84 0.39 -15.77
C ASN A 429 30.25 0.97 -15.67
N ALA A 430 30.55 2.03 -16.43
CA ALA A 430 31.84 2.69 -16.41
C ALA A 430 32.08 3.53 -15.14
N ALA A 431 31.03 4.02 -14.50
CA ALA A 431 31.10 4.90 -13.34
C ALA A 431 31.08 4.14 -12.00
N LEU A 432 30.34 3.02 -11.90
CA LEU A 432 30.17 2.26 -10.65
C LEU A 432 31.48 1.94 -9.91
N PRO A 433 32.58 1.51 -10.56
CA PRO A 433 33.85 1.23 -9.86
C PRO A 433 34.50 2.45 -9.21
N PHE A 434 34.08 3.66 -9.58
CA PHE A 434 34.61 4.94 -9.10
C PHE A 434 33.69 5.63 -8.10
N ILE A 435 32.57 5.01 -7.72
CA ILE A 435 31.69 5.51 -6.66
C ILE A 435 32.20 4.98 -5.33
N ASP A 436 32.55 5.89 -4.41
CA ASP A 436 32.94 5.53 -3.06
C ASP A 436 31.75 4.90 -2.32
N PRO A 437 31.87 3.66 -1.80
CA PRO A 437 30.76 2.96 -1.16
C PRO A 437 30.36 3.57 0.19
N VAL A 438 31.21 4.38 0.83
CA VAL A 438 30.94 5.03 2.11
C VAL A 438 30.33 6.41 1.91
N THR A 439 30.85 7.21 0.97
CA THR A 439 30.36 8.59 0.74
C THR A 439 29.31 8.68 -0.35
N GLN A 440 29.19 7.65 -1.21
CA GLN A 440 28.33 7.59 -2.39
C GLN A 440 28.64 8.67 -3.44
N VAL A 441 29.86 9.23 -3.40
CA VAL A 441 30.36 10.24 -4.34
C VAL A 441 31.13 9.57 -5.48
N LEU A 442 30.89 10.01 -6.71
CA LEU A 442 31.71 9.65 -7.87
C LEU A 442 33.06 10.37 -7.81
N THR A 443 34.14 9.60 -7.70
CA THR A 443 35.51 10.11 -7.47
C THR A 443 36.28 10.44 -8.74
N ASP A 444 35.95 9.80 -9.86
CA ASP A 444 36.59 10.08 -11.16
C ASP A 444 35.71 11.04 -12.00
N PRO A 445 36.11 12.32 -12.15
CA PRO A 445 35.33 13.31 -12.89
C PRO A 445 35.23 12.99 -14.39
N THR A 446 36.11 12.14 -14.94
CA THR A 446 36.03 11.73 -16.36
C THR A 446 34.83 10.83 -16.63
N LYS A 447 34.17 10.31 -15.60
CA LYS A 447 32.94 9.51 -15.70
C LYS A 447 31.67 10.34 -15.66
N ILE A 448 31.77 11.64 -15.42
CA ILE A 448 30.61 12.55 -15.49
C ILE A 448 30.21 12.70 -16.96
N PRO A 449 28.97 12.33 -17.33
CA PRO A 449 28.56 12.32 -18.72
C PRO A 449 28.26 13.74 -19.21
N HIS A 450 28.57 13.98 -20.47
CA HIS A 450 28.30 15.21 -21.19
C HIS A 450 27.66 14.86 -22.53
N CYS A 451 26.93 15.81 -23.12
CA CYS A 451 26.32 15.63 -24.42
C CYS A 451 27.41 15.40 -25.46
N LEU A 452 27.35 14.26 -26.17
CA LEU A 452 28.35 13.91 -27.19
C LEU A 452 28.37 14.88 -28.40
N PHE A 453 27.38 15.77 -28.50
CA PHE A 453 27.23 16.70 -29.62
C PHE A 453 27.65 18.13 -29.28
N CYS A 454 27.22 18.67 -28.14
CA CYS A 454 27.50 20.06 -27.76
C CYS A 454 28.39 20.20 -26.52
N GLY A 455 28.79 19.08 -25.88
CA GLY A 455 29.55 19.08 -24.62
C GLY A 455 28.78 19.56 -23.40
N GLY A 456 27.51 19.96 -23.55
CA GLY A 456 26.66 20.45 -22.47
C GLY A 456 26.22 19.37 -21.49
N GLU A 457 25.53 19.79 -20.42
CA GLU A 457 24.99 18.89 -19.40
C GLU A 457 23.99 17.89 -19.99
N VAL A 458 23.98 16.69 -19.42
CA VAL A 458 22.93 15.69 -19.65
C VAL A 458 22.14 15.45 -18.38
N THR A 459 20.91 15.00 -18.56
CA THR A 459 20.02 14.59 -17.47
C THR A 459 19.34 13.28 -17.87
N ILE A 460 18.66 12.62 -16.93
CA ILE A 460 17.85 11.45 -17.25
C ILE A 460 16.73 11.87 -18.23
N CYS A 461 16.45 11.03 -19.23
CA CYS A 461 15.45 11.31 -20.27
C CYS A 461 14.04 11.05 -19.75
N VAL A 462 13.61 11.92 -18.84
CA VAL A 462 12.26 11.97 -18.29
C VAL A 462 11.66 13.38 -18.44
N ARG A 463 10.34 13.45 -18.46
CA ARG A 463 9.63 14.72 -18.61
C ARG A 463 9.73 15.53 -17.31
N GLY A 464 10.24 16.76 -17.41
CA GLY A 464 10.23 17.71 -16.29
C GLY A 464 10.36 19.17 -16.70
N GLY A 465 10.17 19.49 -17.98
CA GLY A 465 10.22 20.86 -18.51
C GLY A 465 10.54 20.90 -20.00
N ASN A 466 10.88 22.09 -20.51
CA ASN A 466 11.20 22.32 -21.93
C ASN A 466 12.45 21.55 -22.41
N TYR A 467 13.27 21.04 -21.48
CA TYR A 467 14.43 20.21 -21.78
C TYR A 467 14.07 18.78 -22.18
N PHE A 468 12.82 18.33 -21.97
CA PHE A 468 12.43 16.96 -22.27
C PHE A 468 12.50 16.69 -23.78
N ASN A 469 13.21 15.63 -24.13
CA ASN A 469 13.32 15.11 -25.48
C ASN A 469 12.38 13.92 -25.64
N ASP A 470 11.31 14.14 -26.40
CA ASP A 470 10.23 13.19 -26.64
C ASP A 470 10.45 12.31 -27.89
N GLU A 471 11.43 12.64 -28.73
CA GLU A 471 11.69 11.91 -29.98
C GLU A 471 11.90 10.39 -29.77
N PRO A 472 12.65 9.91 -28.74
CA PRO A 472 12.82 8.48 -28.52
C PRO A 472 11.53 7.71 -28.26
N PHE A 473 10.45 8.39 -27.86
CA PHE A 473 9.18 7.79 -27.47
C PHE A 473 8.07 8.03 -28.50
N ARG A 474 8.37 8.78 -29.57
CA ARG A 474 7.40 9.21 -30.59
C ARG A 474 6.79 8.03 -31.34
N GLU A 475 7.58 7.01 -31.68
CA GLU A 475 7.08 5.83 -32.40
C GLU A 475 6.05 5.06 -31.56
N GLN A 476 6.34 4.83 -30.28
CA GLN A 476 5.44 4.15 -29.35
C GLN A 476 4.17 4.97 -29.09
N ASN A 477 4.26 6.29 -29.03
CA ASN A 477 3.08 7.17 -28.94
C ASN A 477 2.20 7.07 -30.19
N LEU A 478 2.80 7.02 -31.39
CA LEU A 478 2.04 6.79 -32.63
C LEU A 478 1.38 5.40 -32.68
N LYS A 479 2.02 4.37 -32.10
CA LYS A 479 1.43 3.04 -31.94
C LYS A 479 0.21 3.08 -31.01
N TRP A 480 0.32 3.78 -29.88
CA TRP A 480 -0.80 4.03 -28.97
C TRP A 480 -1.96 4.75 -29.67
N ASP A 481 -1.70 5.83 -30.41
CA ASP A 481 -2.77 6.56 -31.11
C ASP A 481 -3.45 5.70 -32.20
N ARG A 482 -2.68 4.83 -32.87
CA ARG A 482 -3.25 3.86 -33.83
C ARG A 482 -4.11 2.81 -33.12
N PHE A 483 -3.69 2.34 -31.95
CA PHE A 483 -4.46 1.42 -31.14
C PHE A 483 -5.79 2.06 -30.72
N LEU A 484 -5.79 3.27 -30.17
CA LEU A 484 -7.02 3.98 -29.80
C LEU A 484 -7.99 4.12 -31.00
N ARG A 485 -7.51 4.61 -32.15
CA ARG A 485 -8.34 4.70 -33.36
C ARG A 485 -8.91 3.36 -33.83
N SER A 486 -8.25 2.24 -33.51
CA SER A 486 -8.75 0.91 -33.85
C SER A 486 -9.91 0.47 -32.95
N LEU A 487 -10.07 1.08 -31.77
CA LEU A 487 -11.17 0.82 -30.84
C LEU A 487 -12.44 1.57 -31.22
N ASP A 488 -12.32 2.77 -31.81
CA ASP A 488 -13.46 3.67 -32.12
C ASP A 488 -14.27 3.28 -33.36
N GLY A 489 -13.93 2.18 -34.05
CA GLY A 489 -14.82 1.62 -35.07
C GLY A 489 -15.00 2.44 -36.35
N GLU A 490 -14.17 3.44 -36.65
CA GLU A 490 -14.14 4.12 -37.98
C GLU A 490 -13.53 3.22 -39.10
N GLN A 491 -13.97 1.96 -39.18
CA GLN A 491 -13.80 1.18 -40.41
C GLN A 491 -15.05 1.33 -41.27
N LYS A 492 -14.92 2.16 -42.32
CA LYS A 492 -15.85 2.37 -43.44
C LYS A 492 -16.79 1.17 -43.69
N GLY A 493 -18.00 1.23 -43.14
CA GLY A 493 -19.12 0.37 -43.54
C GLY A 493 -19.44 -0.85 -42.67
N GLN A 494 -18.79 -1.04 -41.52
CA GLN A 494 -19.25 -2.00 -40.50
C GLN A 494 -20.00 -1.26 -39.40
N LYS A 495 -21.21 -1.73 -39.04
CA LYS A 495 -21.94 -1.22 -37.85
C LYS A 495 -20.98 -1.26 -36.66
N ALA A 496 -20.92 -0.17 -35.89
CA ALA A 496 -20.16 -0.08 -34.65
C ALA A 496 -20.35 -1.36 -33.83
N GLY A 497 -19.28 -2.15 -33.74
CA GLY A 497 -19.32 -3.45 -33.09
C GLY A 497 -19.51 -3.28 -31.59
N SER A 498 -20.24 -4.19 -30.97
CA SER A 498 -20.47 -4.33 -29.52
C SER A 498 -19.20 -4.68 -28.71
N ALA A 499 -18.01 -4.37 -29.22
CA ALA A 499 -16.74 -4.76 -28.61
C ALA A 499 -16.45 -3.87 -27.40
N LYS A 500 -16.48 -4.45 -26.20
CA LYS A 500 -16.19 -3.75 -24.94
C LYS A 500 -14.69 -3.59 -24.76
N THR A 501 -14.26 -2.39 -24.35
CA THR A 501 -12.88 -2.11 -23.96
C THR A 501 -12.82 -1.85 -22.46
N VAL A 502 -11.90 -2.52 -21.77
CA VAL A 502 -11.61 -2.22 -20.37
C VAL A 502 -10.31 -1.43 -20.27
N ILE A 503 -10.36 -0.33 -19.53
CA ILE A 503 -9.20 0.41 -19.06
C ILE A 503 -8.91 -0.08 -17.65
N LEU A 504 -7.85 -0.87 -17.49
CA LEU A 504 -7.33 -1.31 -16.20
C LEU A 504 -6.25 -0.32 -15.75
N GLU A 505 -6.62 0.59 -14.87
CA GLU A 505 -5.75 1.61 -14.30
C GLU A 505 -5.15 1.17 -12.95
N LEU A 506 -3.83 1.05 -12.89
CA LEU A 506 -3.09 0.44 -11.79
C LEU A 506 -2.13 1.44 -11.13
N GLY A 507 -2.45 1.85 -9.91
CA GLY A 507 -1.58 2.66 -9.06
C GLY A 507 -1.27 4.04 -9.64
N VAL A 508 -2.21 4.63 -10.38
CA VAL A 508 -2.05 5.97 -10.96
C VAL A 508 -2.54 7.03 -9.97
N GLY A 509 -1.59 7.75 -9.38
CA GLY A 509 -1.85 8.86 -8.46
C GLY A 509 -2.15 10.19 -9.15
N LEU A 510 -2.22 11.26 -8.34
CA LEU A 510 -2.58 12.61 -8.76
C LEU A 510 -1.39 13.54 -9.05
N ASN A 511 -0.16 13.01 -9.18
CA ASN A 511 1.02 13.83 -9.47
C ASN A 511 1.00 14.41 -10.89
N THR A 512 0.57 13.61 -11.88
CA THR A 512 0.47 14.01 -13.30
C THR A 512 -0.81 13.48 -13.94
N PRO A 513 -2.00 13.88 -13.43
CA PRO A 513 -3.28 13.27 -13.82
C PRO A 513 -3.59 13.48 -15.31
N GLY A 514 -3.14 14.59 -15.91
CA GLY A 514 -3.32 14.87 -17.34
C GLY A 514 -2.57 13.96 -18.31
N VAL A 515 -1.75 13.01 -17.83
CA VAL A 515 -1.04 12.06 -18.70
C VAL A 515 -1.78 10.73 -18.85
N LEU A 516 -2.49 10.30 -17.80
CA LEU A 516 -3.21 9.02 -17.77
C LEU A 516 -4.63 9.17 -17.25
N ARG A 517 -4.84 9.71 -16.04
CA ARG A 517 -6.15 9.71 -15.37
C ARG A 517 -7.22 10.43 -16.18
N TRP A 518 -7.01 11.71 -16.48
CA TRP A 518 -8.00 12.49 -17.24
C TRP A 518 -8.18 11.95 -18.65
N PRO A 519 -7.11 11.62 -19.42
CA PRO A 519 -7.29 10.96 -20.72
C PRO A 519 -8.09 9.65 -20.67
N ASN A 520 -7.95 8.85 -19.60
CA ASN A 520 -8.73 7.62 -19.44
C ASN A 520 -10.20 7.91 -19.11
N GLU A 521 -10.47 8.96 -18.32
CA GLU A 521 -11.83 9.44 -18.02
C GLU A 521 -12.48 10.02 -19.28
N ASP A 522 -11.73 10.75 -20.11
CA ASP A 522 -12.18 11.28 -21.40
C ASP A 522 -12.57 10.12 -22.35
N LEU A 523 -11.75 9.05 -22.45
CA LEU A 523 -12.09 7.87 -23.25
C LEU A 523 -13.42 7.21 -22.85
N VAL A 524 -13.76 7.25 -21.56
CA VAL A 524 -15.04 6.72 -21.07
C VAL A 524 -16.18 7.67 -21.41
N THR A 525 -16.00 8.96 -21.13
CA THR A 525 -17.03 10.00 -21.25
C THR A 525 -17.38 10.31 -22.70
N GLU A 526 -16.38 10.30 -23.59
CA GLU A 526 -16.54 10.61 -25.03
C GLU A 526 -17.02 9.40 -25.85
N SER A 527 -17.15 8.21 -25.24
CA SER A 527 -17.59 7.01 -25.95
C SER A 527 -19.08 7.08 -26.31
N GLU A 528 -19.40 7.33 -27.58
CA GLU A 528 -20.79 7.45 -28.07
C GLU A 528 -21.68 6.24 -27.75
N ASN A 529 -21.09 5.04 -27.69
CA ASN A 529 -21.80 3.79 -27.39
C ASN A 529 -21.57 3.27 -25.97
N GLN A 530 -20.89 4.04 -25.10
CA GLN A 530 -20.47 3.61 -23.76
C GLN A 530 -19.77 2.24 -23.78
N ASN A 531 -18.88 2.00 -24.75
CA ASN A 531 -18.20 0.71 -24.90
C ASN A 531 -16.94 0.59 -24.03
N PHE A 532 -16.54 1.68 -23.37
CA PHE A 532 -15.42 1.69 -22.44
C PHE A 532 -15.88 1.47 -21.00
N ARG A 533 -15.07 0.76 -20.23
CA ARG A 533 -15.22 0.62 -18.78
C ARG A 533 -13.90 0.90 -18.09
N LEU A 534 -13.92 1.75 -17.08
CA LEU A 534 -12.73 2.09 -16.28
C LEU A 534 -12.72 1.30 -14.98
N ILE A 535 -11.68 0.51 -14.78
CA ILE A 535 -11.37 -0.14 -13.50
C ILE A 535 -10.13 0.55 -12.95
N ARG A 536 -10.25 1.15 -11.77
CA ARG A 536 -9.14 1.86 -11.13
C ARG A 536 -8.76 1.18 -9.82
N ILE A 537 -7.49 0.81 -9.68
CA ILE A 537 -6.98 0.06 -8.55
C ILE A 537 -5.81 0.82 -7.92
N GLY A 538 -5.88 1.05 -6.62
CA GLY A 538 -4.74 1.56 -5.86
C GLY A 538 -5.13 2.03 -4.47
N ILE A 539 -4.12 2.37 -3.67
CA ILE A 539 -4.32 2.81 -2.29
C ILE A 539 -4.77 4.27 -2.27
N GLY A 540 -5.81 4.57 -1.48
CA GLY A 540 -6.35 5.91 -1.29
C GLY A 540 -6.85 6.53 -2.59
N ALA A 541 -6.47 7.78 -2.86
CA ALA A 541 -6.91 8.51 -4.06
C ALA A 541 -6.55 7.80 -5.39
N SER A 542 -5.58 6.88 -5.39
CA SER A 542 -5.20 6.11 -6.59
C SER A 542 -6.26 5.08 -6.98
N GLY A 543 -7.14 4.66 -6.06
CA GLY A 543 -8.26 3.73 -6.34
C GLY A 543 -9.60 4.42 -6.61
N CYS A 544 -9.72 5.73 -6.39
CA CYS A 544 -10.99 6.45 -6.52
C CYS A 544 -11.34 6.82 -7.97
N VAL A 545 -12.57 6.57 -8.39
CA VAL A 545 -13.14 7.01 -9.68
C VAL A 545 -14.01 8.27 -9.50
N PRO A 546 -14.31 9.04 -10.57
CA PRO A 546 -15.34 10.07 -10.52
C PRO A 546 -16.69 9.44 -10.16
N TRP A 547 -17.43 10.08 -9.25
CA TRP A 547 -18.70 9.56 -8.73
C TRP A 547 -19.73 9.42 -9.85
N GLU A 548 -19.77 10.39 -10.76
CA GLU A 548 -20.70 10.44 -11.90
C GLU A 548 -20.51 9.22 -12.82
N LEU A 549 -19.25 8.85 -13.11
CA LEU A 549 -18.94 7.69 -13.95
C LEU A 549 -19.31 6.37 -13.27
N GLU A 550 -19.28 6.30 -11.94
CA GLU A 550 -19.68 5.10 -11.21
C GLU A 550 -21.20 4.96 -11.10
N GLU A 551 -21.93 6.07 -10.90
CA GLU A 551 -23.40 6.09 -10.95
C GLU A 551 -23.94 5.67 -12.33
N GLU A 552 -23.24 6.05 -13.40
CA GLU A 552 -23.55 5.64 -14.76
C GLU A 552 -23.10 4.20 -15.12
N ASP A 553 -22.53 3.46 -14.16
CA ASP A 553 -21.98 2.10 -14.35
C ASP A 553 -20.88 2.03 -15.43
N LEU A 554 -20.08 3.10 -15.55
CA LEU A 554 -18.99 3.25 -16.51
C LEU A 554 -17.60 3.12 -15.88
N ALA A 555 -17.50 3.35 -14.57
CA ALA A 555 -16.26 3.21 -13.82
C ALA A 555 -16.48 2.44 -12.51
N VAL A 556 -15.41 1.81 -12.01
CA VAL A 556 -15.38 1.18 -10.69
C VAL A 556 -14.02 1.36 -10.03
N GLY A 557 -14.04 1.77 -8.75
CA GLY A 557 -12.84 1.91 -7.93
C GLY A 557 -12.56 0.67 -7.08
N VAL A 558 -11.29 0.32 -6.88
CA VAL A 558 -10.88 -0.69 -5.89
C VAL A 558 -9.73 -0.11 -5.05
N SER A 559 -10.05 0.18 -3.79
CA SER A 559 -9.08 0.71 -2.82
C SER A 559 -8.34 -0.46 -2.16
N ALA A 560 -7.17 -0.78 -2.71
CA ALA A 560 -6.33 -1.89 -2.28
C ALA A 560 -4.89 -1.74 -2.76
N ASP A 561 -3.98 -2.51 -2.15
CA ASP A 561 -2.67 -2.79 -2.74
C ASP A 561 -2.84 -3.46 -4.12
N VAL A 562 -2.11 -2.95 -5.12
CA VAL A 562 -2.28 -3.36 -6.53
C VAL A 562 -2.01 -4.84 -6.73
N LYS A 563 -1.00 -5.40 -6.04
CA LYS A 563 -0.69 -6.83 -6.13
C LYS A 563 -1.87 -7.65 -5.63
N THR A 564 -2.36 -7.33 -4.42
CA THR A 564 -3.48 -8.06 -3.81
C THR A 564 -4.72 -8.03 -4.69
N ALA A 565 -5.07 -6.86 -5.22
CA ALA A 565 -6.23 -6.71 -6.10
C ALA A 565 -6.07 -7.47 -7.43
N LEU A 566 -4.88 -7.46 -8.05
CA LEU A 566 -4.63 -8.22 -9.28
C LEU A 566 -4.71 -9.73 -9.06
N ASP A 567 -4.16 -10.25 -7.97
CA ASP A 567 -4.26 -11.67 -7.61
C ASP A 567 -5.73 -12.10 -7.48
N LEU A 568 -6.59 -11.22 -6.95
CA LEU A 568 -8.02 -11.48 -6.84
C LEU A 568 -8.80 -11.25 -8.13
N LEU A 569 -8.37 -10.34 -9.01
CA LEU A 569 -9.05 -10.16 -10.29
C LEU A 569 -8.82 -11.33 -11.25
N THR A 570 -7.70 -12.03 -11.08
CA THR A 570 -7.24 -13.07 -12.01
C THR A 570 -7.39 -14.50 -11.49
N SER A 571 -7.74 -14.67 -10.21
CA SER A 571 -8.17 -15.95 -9.62
C SER A 571 -9.63 -16.25 -9.90
#